data_AF-A0A3D8PK89-F1
#
_entry.id   AF-A0A3D8PK89-F1
#
_cell.length_a   1.000
_cell.length_b   1.000
_cell.length_c   1.000
_cell.angle_alpha   90.00
_cell.angle_beta   90.00
_cell.angle_gamma   90.00
#
_symmetry.space_group_name_H-M   'P 1'
#
loop_
_entity.id
_entity.type
_entity.pdbx_description
1 polymer ?
#
loop_
_entity_poly.entity_id
_entity_poly.type
_entity_poly.pdbx_seq_one_letter_code
_entity_poly.pdbx_strand_id
1 'polypeptide(L)'
;MNVGEKGTSEALAKIKIPSIRNGEFNKWFDDLSPEQFNRMWENKELRKKIEDRIRKPCGHHEWHLVARTPKFKEWGISMDDIKEMRTFTKDVKFVNPPGVHGGEGSTIAHNQILRIIDTSVDYETFVKRLNNWAEDRLENGKMGLQIGLRR
;
A
#
# COMPACT_ATOMS: atom_id res chain seq x y z
N MET A 1 -22.65 15.31 26.16
CA MET A 1 -21.72 14.28 26.67
C MET A 1 -21.72 13.13 25.65
N ASN A 2 -20.65 12.97 24.87
CA ASN A 2 -20.54 11.94 23.83
C ASN A 2 -20.30 10.57 24.45
N VAL A 3 -21.38 9.83 24.70
CA VAL A 3 -21.31 8.45 25.25
C VAL A 3 -20.83 7.45 24.18
N GLY A 4 -20.91 7.80 22.89
CA GLY A 4 -20.53 6.93 21.77
C GLY A 4 -19.03 6.84 21.46
N GLU A 5 -18.25 7.91 21.68
CA GLU A 5 -16.79 7.94 21.35
C GLU A 5 -15.93 7.17 22.36
N LYS A 6 -16.33 7.17 23.64
CA LYS A 6 -15.56 6.52 24.71
C LYS A 6 -15.61 4.99 24.59
N GLY A 7 -16.78 4.42 24.29
CA GLY A 7 -16.94 2.98 24.10
C GLY A 7 -16.28 2.42 22.83
N THR A 8 -16.27 3.20 21.74
CA THR A 8 -15.60 2.80 20.48
C THR A 8 -14.08 2.87 20.59
N SER A 9 -13.52 3.91 21.21
CA SER A 9 -12.08 4.02 21.44
C SER A 9 -11.51 2.91 22.34
N GLU A 10 -12.23 2.52 23.40
CA GLU A 10 -11.84 1.40 24.28
C GLU A 10 -11.89 0.04 23.57
N ALA A 11 -12.88 -0.18 22.69
CA ALA A 11 -12.97 -1.40 21.88
C ALA A 11 -11.83 -1.49 20.86
N LEU A 12 -11.49 -0.37 20.20
CA LEU A 12 -10.35 -0.30 19.27
C LEU A 12 -9.00 -0.49 19.97
N ALA A 13 -8.85 -0.01 21.21
CA ALA A 13 -7.63 -0.18 22.00
C ALA A 13 -7.33 -1.66 22.34
N LYS A 14 -8.36 -2.52 22.36
CA LYS A 14 -8.21 -3.97 22.61
C LYS A 14 -7.87 -4.76 21.35
N ILE A 15 -7.91 -4.16 20.16
CA ILE A 15 -7.61 -4.87 18.92
C ILE A 15 -6.14 -5.26 18.90
N LYS A 16 -5.89 -6.57 18.83
CA LYS A 16 -4.56 -7.15 18.70
C LYS A 16 -4.24 -7.39 17.23
N ILE A 17 -3.39 -6.55 16.64
CA ILE A 17 -2.86 -6.76 15.29
C ILE A 17 -1.80 -7.88 15.35
N PRO A 18 -1.94 -8.98 14.58
CA PRO A 18 -0.99 -10.08 14.60
C PRO A 18 0.42 -9.70 14.17
N SER A 19 1.36 -10.58 14.46
CA SER A 19 2.70 -10.48 13.91
C SER A 19 2.74 -10.96 12.46
N ILE A 20 3.83 -10.68 11.74
CA ILE A 20 4.03 -11.23 10.38
C ILE A 20 4.39 -12.73 10.39
N ARG A 21 4.64 -13.32 11.57
CA ARG A 21 5.07 -14.72 11.66
C ARG A 21 3.98 -15.63 11.10
N ASN A 22 4.39 -16.67 10.40
CA ASN A 22 3.50 -17.72 9.87
C ASN A 22 2.34 -17.19 8.99
N GLY A 23 2.48 -16.00 8.40
CA GLY A 23 1.43 -15.39 7.58
C GLY A 23 0.20 -14.93 8.37
N GLU A 24 0.24 -14.88 9.70
CA GLU A 24 -0.92 -14.52 10.53
C GLU A 24 -1.47 -13.13 10.21
N PHE A 25 -0.58 -12.15 9.99
CA PHE A 25 -0.98 -10.81 9.60
C PHE A 25 -1.71 -10.78 8.25
N ASN A 26 -1.31 -11.61 7.29
CA ASN A 26 -1.91 -11.61 5.96
C ASN A 26 -3.33 -12.16 6.03
N LYS A 27 -3.50 -13.34 6.66
CA LYS A 27 -4.82 -13.91 6.95
C LYS A 27 -5.74 -12.95 7.70
N TRP A 28 -5.22 -12.32 8.76
CA TRP A 28 -5.97 -11.31 9.51
C TRP A 28 -6.40 -10.14 8.64
N PHE A 29 -5.55 -9.65 7.74
CA PHE A 29 -5.92 -8.59 6.84
C PHE A 29 -7.01 -9.05 5.87
N ASP A 30 -6.87 -10.24 5.29
CA ASP A 30 -7.78 -10.79 4.27
C ASP A 30 -9.17 -11.07 4.84
N ASP A 31 -9.27 -11.56 6.08
CA ASP A 31 -10.51 -11.89 6.78
C ASP A 31 -11.38 -10.66 7.15
N LEU A 32 -10.81 -9.45 7.14
CA LEU A 32 -11.55 -8.23 7.47
C LEU A 32 -12.44 -7.77 6.33
N SER A 33 -13.60 -7.19 6.65
CA SER A 33 -14.33 -6.36 5.68
C SER A 33 -13.62 -5.02 5.47
N PRO A 34 -13.83 -4.33 4.32
CA PRO A 34 -13.33 -2.98 4.10
C PRO A 34 -13.72 -2.00 5.22
N GLU A 35 -14.95 -2.08 5.73
CA GLU A 35 -15.45 -1.20 6.81
C GLU A 35 -14.74 -1.47 8.14
N GLN A 36 -14.49 -2.75 8.46
CA GLN A 36 -13.73 -3.12 9.66
C GLN A 36 -12.30 -2.61 9.57
N PHE A 37 -11.66 -2.79 8.41
CA PHE A 37 -10.31 -2.30 8.17
C PHE A 37 -10.23 -0.77 8.27
N ASN A 38 -11.17 -0.04 7.66
CA ASN A 38 -11.22 1.42 7.68
C ASN A 38 -11.34 1.99 9.09
N ARG A 39 -12.19 1.41 9.96
CA ARG A 39 -12.27 1.82 11.38
C ARG A 39 -10.93 1.70 12.12
N MET A 40 -10.15 0.66 11.81
CA MET A 40 -8.82 0.50 12.39
C MET A 40 -7.80 1.45 11.76
N TRP A 41 -7.92 1.72 10.48
CA TRP A 41 -7.04 2.62 9.74
C TRP A 41 -7.18 4.10 10.18
N GLU A 42 -8.37 4.51 10.61
CA GLU A 42 -8.64 5.84 11.17
C GLU A 42 -7.95 6.06 12.53
N ASN A 43 -7.70 4.98 13.29
CA ASN A 43 -6.97 5.04 14.54
C ASN A 43 -5.46 5.09 14.28
N LYS A 44 -4.81 6.20 14.65
CA LYS A 44 -3.37 6.44 14.38
C LYS A 44 -2.44 5.36 14.92
N GLU A 45 -2.70 4.85 16.12
CA GLU A 45 -1.84 3.84 16.76
C GLU A 45 -1.97 2.47 16.10
N LEU A 46 -3.20 2.08 15.73
CA LEU A 46 -3.44 0.86 14.97
C LEU A 46 -2.86 0.99 13.56
N ARG A 47 -3.13 2.10 12.87
CA ARG A 47 -2.59 2.38 11.54
C ARG A 47 -1.08 2.25 11.52
N LYS A 48 -0.35 2.88 12.44
CA LYS A 48 1.11 2.77 12.52
C LYS A 48 1.57 1.32 12.58
N LYS A 49 0.94 0.51 13.45
CA LYS A 49 1.24 -0.92 13.56
C LYS A 49 0.92 -1.69 12.27
N ILE A 50 -0.20 -1.41 11.63
CA ILE A 50 -0.60 -2.04 10.36
C ILE A 50 0.43 -1.69 9.27
N GLU A 51 0.73 -0.40 9.09
CA GLU A 51 1.71 0.03 8.09
C GLU A 51 3.09 -0.62 8.33
N ASP A 52 3.53 -0.72 9.58
CA ASP A 52 4.77 -1.41 9.95
C ASP A 52 4.76 -2.89 9.57
N ARG A 53 3.61 -3.59 9.70
CA ARG A 53 3.48 -5.00 9.31
C ARG A 53 3.42 -5.19 7.80
N ILE A 54 2.82 -4.24 7.09
CA ILE A 54 2.81 -4.22 5.63
C ILE A 54 4.24 -4.07 5.12
N ARG A 55 5.01 -3.08 5.58
CA ARG A 55 6.39 -2.77 5.13
C ARG A 55 7.45 -3.84 5.45
N LYS A 56 7.07 -4.97 6.07
CA LYS A 56 8.02 -6.04 6.38
C LYS A 56 8.03 -7.11 5.27
N PRO A 57 9.23 -7.60 4.87
CA PRO A 57 10.55 -7.07 5.21
C PRO A 57 10.80 -5.69 4.57
N CYS A 58 11.57 -4.83 5.26
CA CYS A 58 11.92 -3.49 4.76
C CYS A 58 12.82 -3.57 3.51
N GLY A 59 13.09 -2.43 2.86
CA GLY A 59 14.00 -2.36 1.71
C GLY A 59 13.33 -2.65 0.36
N HIS A 60 12.00 -2.59 0.31
CA HIS A 60 11.23 -2.69 -0.92
C HIS A 60 10.40 -1.42 -1.13
N HIS A 61 10.27 -1.00 -2.38
CA HIS A 61 9.28 -0.04 -2.81
C HIS A 61 7.95 -0.75 -3.01
N GLU A 62 6.89 -0.26 -2.37
CA GLU A 62 5.55 -0.78 -2.54
C GLU A 62 4.81 -0.08 -3.70
N TRP A 63 4.49 -0.81 -4.78
CA TRP A 63 3.67 -0.26 -5.87
C TRP A 63 2.21 -0.06 -5.42
N HIS A 64 1.71 -0.97 -4.59
CA HIS A 64 0.53 -0.77 -3.77
C HIS A 64 0.91 0.07 -2.55
N LEU A 65 1.01 1.39 -2.75
CA LEU A 65 1.51 2.29 -1.71
C LEU A 65 0.78 2.11 -0.38
N VAL A 66 1.56 1.86 0.67
CA VAL A 66 1.06 1.53 2.02
C VAL A 66 0.05 2.57 2.52
N ALA A 67 0.28 3.86 2.22
CA ALA A 67 -0.62 4.95 2.62
C ALA A 67 -2.04 4.87 2.01
N ARG A 68 -2.28 3.99 1.04
CA ARG A 68 -3.55 3.73 0.37
C ARG A 68 -4.04 2.29 0.51
N THR A 69 -3.53 1.55 1.49
CA THR A 69 -4.01 0.19 1.81
C THR A 69 -5.54 0.08 1.90
N PRO A 70 -6.29 1.03 2.50
CA PRO A 70 -7.76 1.04 2.45
C PRO A 70 -8.35 0.84 1.05
N LYS A 71 -7.81 1.55 0.05
CA LYS A 71 -8.30 1.50 -1.32
C LYS A 71 -8.08 0.13 -1.95
N PHE A 72 -6.93 -0.47 -1.67
CA PHE A 72 -6.64 -1.84 -2.13
C PHE A 72 -7.52 -2.88 -1.43
N LYS A 73 -7.87 -2.67 -0.15
CA LYS A 73 -8.82 -3.51 0.57
C LYS A 73 -10.23 -3.41 -0.03
N GLU A 74 -10.67 -2.20 -0.38
CA GLU A 74 -11.95 -1.98 -1.09
C GLU A 74 -11.98 -2.67 -2.46
N TRP A 75 -10.86 -2.70 -3.17
CA TRP A 75 -10.71 -3.43 -4.43
C TRP A 75 -10.53 -4.94 -4.27
N GLY A 76 -10.52 -5.46 -3.03
CA GLY A 76 -10.41 -6.89 -2.77
C GLY A 76 -9.01 -7.49 -2.98
N ILE A 77 -7.96 -6.66 -2.94
CA ILE A 77 -6.58 -7.13 -3.11
C ILE A 77 -6.10 -7.78 -1.81
N SER A 78 -5.53 -8.98 -1.92
CA SER A 78 -5.00 -9.72 -0.76
C SER A 78 -3.73 -9.09 -0.19
N MET A 79 -3.43 -9.36 1.08
CA MET A 79 -2.16 -8.91 1.66
C MET A 79 -0.95 -9.58 1.02
N ASP A 80 -1.09 -10.82 0.54
CA ASP A 80 -0.04 -11.51 -0.22
C ASP A 80 0.25 -10.75 -1.52
N ASP A 81 -0.78 -10.38 -2.30
CA ASP A 81 -0.61 -9.59 -3.52
C ASP A 81 0.04 -8.22 -3.24
N ILE A 82 -0.42 -7.50 -2.20
CA ILE A 82 0.19 -6.22 -1.77
C ILE A 82 1.68 -6.40 -1.40
N LYS A 83 2.06 -7.58 -0.91
CA LYS A 83 3.44 -7.90 -0.53
C LYS A 83 4.31 -8.34 -1.70
N GLU A 84 3.75 -9.09 -2.62
CA GLU A 84 4.45 -9.60 -3.80
C GLU A 84 4.66 -8.52 -4.85
N MET A 85 3.77 -7.53 -4.92
CA MET A 85 3.86 -6.42 -5.87
C MET A 85 4.79 -5.30 -5.38
N ARG A 86 6.01 -5.68 -5.00
CA ARG A 86 7.06 -4.78 -4.52
C ARG A 86 8.38 -5.03 -5.22
N THR A 87 9.17 -4.00 -5.42
CA THR A 87 10.52 -4.11 -6.01
C THR A 87 11.55 -3.69 -4.97
N PHE A 88 12.74 -4.29 -4.94
CA PHE A 88 13.80 -3.79 -4.05
C PHE A 88 14.07 -2.31 -4.32
N THR A 89 14.22 -1.50 -3.28
CA THR A 89 14.39 -0.04 -3.44
C THR A 89 15.60 0.33 -4.29
N LYS A 90 16.68 -0.45 -4.20
CA LYS A 90 17.91 -0.28 -5.00
C LYS A 90 17.71 -0.47 -6.51
N ASP A 91 16.68 -1.21 -6.90
CA ASP A 91 16.38 -1.52 -8.30
C ASP A 91 15.34 -0.54 -8.88
N VAL A 92 14.83 0.38 -8.06
CA VAL A 92 13.89 1.42 -8.48
C VAL A 92 14.65 2.71 -8.80
N LYS A 93 14.78 2.98 -10.09
CA LYS A 93 15.31 4.23 -10.63
C LYS A 93 14.27 4.94 -11.46
N PHE A 94 14.12 6.24 -11.19
CA PHE A 94 13.20 7.10 -11.90
C PHE A 94 13.93 7.80 -13.05
N VAL A 95 13.19 8.04 -14.13
CA VAL A 95 13.56 8.91 -15.24
C VAL A 95 12.52 10.01 -15.39
N ASN A 96 12.91 11.12 -16.04
CA ASN A 96 12.03 12.23 -16.40
C ASN A 96 11.23 12.88 -15.24
N PRO A 97 11.89 13.46 -14.21
CA PRO A 97 13.33 13.65 -14.07
C PRO A 97 14.04 12.43 -13.43
N PRO A 98 15.37 12.31 -13.62
CA PRO A 98 16.16 11.27 -12.96
C PRO A 98 16.00 11.27 -11.44
N GLY A 99 16.03 10.09 -10.83
CA GLY A 99 15.91 9.96 -9.39
C GLY A 99 16.03 8.53 -8.89
N VAL A 100 16.00 8.36 -7.58
CA VAL A 100 16.08 7.06 -6.91
C VAL A 100 15.10 7.00 -5.75
N HIS A 101 14.75 5.78 -5.33
CA HIS A 101 13.93 5.59 -4.15
C HIS A 101 14.52 6.28 -2.91
N GLY A 102 13.72 7.10 -2.23
CA GLY A 102 14.12 7.76 -0.98
C GLY A 102 15.08 8.94 -1.15
N GLY A 103 15.50 9.23 -2.38
CA GLY A 103 16.36 10.36 -2.71
C GLY A 103 15.66 11.37 -3.63
N GLU A 104 16.45 11.99 -4.50
CA GLU A 104 15.96 12.94 -5.51
C GLU A 104 14.88 12.31 -6.41
N GLY A 105 13.86 13.09 -6.77
CA GLY A 105 12.74 12.64 -7.60
C GLY A 105 11.74 11.71 -6.88
N SER A 106 12.09 11.12 -5.74
CA SER A 106 11.27 10.16 -5.01
C SER A 106 9.89 10.72 -4.63
N THR A 107 9.84 11.93 -4.05
CA THR A 107 8.57 12.57 -3.64
C THR A 107 7.65 12.80 -4.84
N ILE A 108 8.22 13.21 -5.98
CA ILE A 108 7.46 13.44 -7.21
C ILE A 108 6.85 12.13 -7.72
N ALA A 109 7.66 11.07 -7.79
CA ALA A 109 7.20 9.75 -8.21
C ALA A 109 6.08 9.21 -7.30
N HIS A 110 6.27 9.28 -5.97
CA HIS A 110 5.26 8.87 -5.00
C HIS A 110 3.95 9.65 -5.17
N ASN A 111 4.00 10.97 -5.32
CA ASN A 111 2.80 11.80 -5.49
C ASN A 111 2.05 11.47 -6.78
N GLN A 112 2.76 11.13 -7.86
CA GLN A 112 2.14 10.70 -9.12
C GLN A 112 1.44 9.36 -8.96
N ILE A 113 2.07 8.37 -8.33
CA ILE A 113 1.46 7.06 -8.07
C ILE A 113 0.26 7.21 -7.13
N LEU A 114 0.38 8.01 -6.06
CA LEU A 114 -0.76 8.33 -5.18
C LEU A 114 -1.94 8.89 -5.97
N ARG A 115 -1.69 9.85 -6.87
CA ARG A 115 -2.74 10.40 -7.73
C ARG A 115 -3.37 9.34 -8.64
N ILE A 116 -2.58 8.40 -9.17
CA ILE A 116 -3.11 7.29 -9.99
C ILE A 116 -4.04 6.42 -9.14
N ILE A 117 -3.65 6.05 -7.93
CA ILE A 117 -4.48 5.27 -7.00
C ILE A 117 -5.77 6.02 -6.68
N ASP A 118 -5.66 7.28 -6.26
CA ASP A 118 -6.78 8.09 -5.75
C ASP A 118 -7.84 8.40 -6.81
N THR A 119 -7.44 8.40 -8.08
CA THR A 119 -8.33 8.73 -9.21
C THR A 119 -8.72 7.52 -10.05
N SER A 120 -8.31 6.31 -9.68
CA SER A 120 -8.72 5.09 -10.38
C SER A 120 -10.02 4.56 -9.79
N VAL A 121 -10.93 4.13 -10.66
CA VAL A 121 -12.26 3.64 -10.25
C VAL A 121 -12.19 2.21 -9.71
N ASP A 122 -11.32 1.39 -10.29
CA ASP A 122 -11.08 0.00 -9.93
C ASP A 122 -9.59 -0.36 -10.03
N TYR A 123 -9.27 -1.59 -9.63
CA TYR A 123 -7.90 -2.08 -9.64
C TYR A 123 -7.31 -2.18 -11.05
N GLU A 124 -8.07 -2.65 -12.04
CA GLU A 124 -7.57 -2.78 -13.41
C GLU A 124 -7.23 -1.43 -14.03
N THR A 125 -8.04 -0.40 -13.76
CA THR A 125 -7.75 0.98 -14.15
C THR A 125 -6.47 1.48 -13.49
N PHE A 126 -6.27 1.18 -12.19
CA PHE A 126 -5.03 1.49 -11.49
C PHE A 126 -3.82 0.81 -12.15
N VAL A 127 -3.89 -0.50 -12.40
CA VAL A 127 -2.78 -1.27 -13.00
C VAL A 127 -2.43 -0.73 -14.37
N LYS A 128 -3.41 -0.51 -15.25
CA LYS A 128 -3.17 0.05 -16.60
C LYS A 128 -2.50 1.41 -16.54
N ARG A 129 -2.97 2.30 -15.65
CA ARG A 129 -2.41 3.66 -15.50
C ARG A 129 -1.02 3.64 -14.87
N LEU A 130 -0.77 2.71 -13.94
CA LEU A 130 0.55 2.50 -13.36
C LEU A 130 1.54 2.03 -14.43
N ASN A 131 1.14 1.13 -15.34
CA ASN A 131 2.00 0.69 -16.45
C ASN A 131 2.33 1.85 -17.37
N ASN A 132 1.35 2.65 -17.79
CA ASN A 132 1.60 3.84 -18.61
C ASN A 132 2.56 4.81 -17.93
N TRP A 133 2.35 5.07 -16.63
CA TRP A 133 3.26 5.89 -15.85
C TRP A 133 4.67 5.28 -15.79
N ALA A 134 4.79 3.97 -15.62
CA ALA A 134 6.06 3.27 -15.52
C ALA A 134 6.86 3.31 -16.83
N GLU A 135 6.21 3.22 -18.00
CA GLU A 135 6.87 3.37 -19.30
C GLU A 135 7.62 4.72 -19.40
N ASP A 136 7.04 5.78 -18.87
CA ASP A 136 7.63 7.13 -18.94
C ASP A 136 8.60 7.44 -17.79
N ARG A 137 8.45 6.75 -16.65
CA ARG A 137 9.07 7.15 -15.36
C ARG A 137 10.04 6.16 -14.77
N LEU A 138 10.13 4.92 -15.25
CA LEU A 138 11.12 3.95 -14.79
C LEU A 138 12.22 3.74 -15.84
N GLU A 139 13.46 3.53 -15.40
CA GLU A 139 14.61 3.28 -16.29
C GLU A 139 14.36 2.12 -17.27
N ASN A 140 13.62 1.09 -16.82
CA ASN A 140 13.26 -0.08 -17.63
C ASN A 140 11.81 -0.05 -18.12
N GLY A 141 11.18 1.12 -18.13
CA GLY A 141 9.74 1.25 -18.43
C GLY A 141 8.89 0.36 -17.52
N LYS A 142 7.81 -0.20 -18.06
CA LYS A 142 6.96 -1.15 -17.30
C LYS A 142 7.69 -2.41 -16.85
N MET A 143 8.83 -2.76 -17.45
CA MET A 143 9.62 -3.92 -17.02
C MET A 143 10.26 -3.70 -15.65
N GLY A 144 10.31 -2.46 -15.15
CA GLY A 144 10.67 -2.15 -13.76
C GLY A 144 9.61 -2.53 -12.73
N LEU A 145 8.38 -2.84 -13.14
CA LEU A 145 7.31 -3.33 -12.27
C LEU A 145 7.44 -4.84 -12.03
N GLN A 146 6.80 -5.35 -10.99
CA GLN A 146 6.66 -6.78 -10.74
C GLN A 146 5.79 -7.46 -11.80
N ILE A 147 6.06 -8.74 -12.10
CA ILE A 147 5.42 -9.46 -13.21
C ILE A 147 3.88 -9.44 -13.13
N GLY A 148 3.31 -9.55 -11.92
CA GLY A 148 1.86 -9.51 -11.70
C GLY A 148 1.21 -8.16 -12.02
N LEU A 149 2.01 -7.08 -12.12
CA LEU A 149 1.56 -5.76 -12.53
C LEU A 149 1.74 -5.48 -14.02
N ARG A 150 2.48 -6.29 -14.79
CA ARG A 150 2.80 -5.98 -16.19
C ARG A 150 1.65 -6.35 -17.13
N ARG A 151 0.62 -5.51 -17.22
CA ARG A 151 -0.53 -5.72 -18.12
C ARG A 151 -1.23 -4.43 -18.53
#